data_AF-A0A026VW53-F1
#
_entry.id   AF-A0A026VW53-F1
#
_cell.length_a   1.000
_cell.length_b   1.000
_cell.length_c   1.000
_cell.angle_alpha   90.00
_cell.angle_beta   90.00
_cell.angle_gamma   90.00
#
_symmetry.space_group_name_H-M   'P 1'
#
loop_
_entity.id
_entity.type
_entity.pdbx_description
1 polymer ?
#
loop_
_entity_poly.entity_id
_entity_poly.type
_entity_poly.pdbx_seq_one_letter_code
_entity_poly.pdbx_strand_id
1 'polypeptide(L)'
;MLRETGSFNVQKRKRNKHATNEEYTTCVLAAVARNPHISTRQISQGLPISQTSIVRIFHSQKFHPYHLSMHQELHGRDFENRVRFFILPETLNGASYLELLAENLPDFLEEVPLINRNKIVFQQDGAGPHNARIVTNFLNQQFPGRWMGRYGPIRWPARSPDLNPLDFFLWGYCKEVIYRQLPETIEELNDKLHHAILSIEDEVLEKTQENLLRRMRACITMDGGHFEHLL
;
A
#
# COMPACT_ATOMS: atom_id res chain seq x y z
N MET A 1 4.27 65.14 -26.94
CA MET A 1 3.95 64.04 -25.99
C MET A 1 4.76 62.75 -26.17
N LEU A 2 4.97 62.19 -27.37
CA LEU A 2 5.88 61.01 -27.52
C LEU A 2 7.37 61.38 -27.64
N ARG A 3 7.67 62.64 -28.00
CA ARG A 3 9.04 63.17 -28.11
C ARG A 3 9.62 63.72 -26.79
N GLU A 4 8.86 63.74 -25.70
CA GLU A 4 9.30 64.37 -24.44
C GLU A 4 9.53 63.37 -23.29
N THR A 5 8.86 62.21 -23.26
CA THR A 5 8.96 61.29 -22.10
C THR A 5 9.31 59.85 -22.47
N GLY A 6 9.45 59.54 -23.76
CA GLY A 6 9.93 58.23 -24.25
C GLY A 6 9.12 57.00 -23.81
N SER A 7 7.92 57.16 -23.24
CA SER A 7 7.17 56.07 -22.64
C SER A 7 5.73 56.00 -23.14
N PHE A 8 5.33 54.78 -23.51
CA PHE A 8 3.98 54.46 -23.96
C PHE A 8 3.15 54.09 -22.73
N ASN A 9 2.08 54.84 -22.45
CA ASN A 9 1.17 54.49 -21.36
C ASN A 9 0.21 53.38 -21.83
N VAL A 10 0.67 52.13 -21.77
CA VAL A 10 -0.17 50.96 -22.04
C VAL A 10 -1.13 50.80 -20.87
N GLN A 11 -2.43 51.00 -21.11
CA GLN A 11 -3.45 50.59 -20.15
C GLN A 11 -3.26 49.09 -19.84
N LYS A 12 -2.75 48.77 -18.64
CA LYS A 12 -2.62 47.39 -18.18
C LYS A 12 -4.01 46.77 -18.19
N ARG A 13 -4.23 45.77 -19.06
CA ARG A 13 -5.43 44.92 -19.03
C ARG A 13 -5.65 44.45 -17.59
N LYS A 14 -6.78 44.78 -16.98
CA LYS A 14 -7.21 44.18 -15.71
C LYS A 14 -7.27 42.67 -15.92
N ARG A 15 -6.36 41.92 -15.32
CA ARG A 15 -6.44 40.44 -15.27
C ARG A 15 -7.73 40.10 -14.53
N ASN A 16 -8.63 39.36 -15.18
CA ASN A 16 -9.83 38.85 -14.54
C ASN A 16 -9.47 37.94 -13.36
N LYS A 17 -10.35 37.93 -12.35
CA LYS A 17 -10.28 37.11 -11.14
C LYS A 17 -9.84 35.69 -11.50
N HIS A 18 -8.89 35.15 -10.74
CA HIS A 18 -8.40 33.78 -10.92
C HIS A 18 -9.60 32.82 -11.03
N ALA A 19 -9.66 32.04 -12.12
CA ALA A 19 -10.67 30.98 -12.28
C ALA A 19 -10.65 29.95 -11.13
N THR A 20 -9.55 29.94 -10.36
CA THR A 20 -9.35 29.24 -9.10
C THR A 20 -9.62 30.18 -7.92
N ASN A 21 -10.84 30.72 -7.83
CA ASN A 21 -11.25 31.48 -6.65
C ASN A 21 -11.61 30.50 -5.52
N GLU A 22 -11.82 31.03 -4.31
CA GLU A 22 -12.11 30.22 -3.13
C GLU A 22 -13.39 29.39 -3.29
N GLU A 23 -14.44 29.98 -3.89
CA GLU A 23 -15.71 29.31 -4.16
C GLU A 23 -15.55 28.06 -5.05
N TYR A 24 -14.89 28.20 -6.21
CA TYR A 24 -14.64 27.07 -7.10
C TYR A 24 -13.68 26.05 -6.49
N THR A 25 -12.71 26.51 -5.70
CA THR A 25 -11.83 25.61 -4.94
C THR A 25 -12.66 24.73 -4.00
N THR A 26 -13.55 25.33 -3.19
CA THR A 26 -14.44 24.60 -2.29
C THR A 26 -15.35 23.63 -3.03
N CYS A 27 -15.95 24.03 -4.16
CA CYS A 27 -16.80 23.15 -4.96
C CYS A 27 -16.04 21.94 -5.53
N VAL A 28 -14.82 22.15 -6.03
CA VAL A 28 -13.95 21.07 -6.54
C VAL A 28 -13.57 20.10 -5.43
N LEU A 29 -13.16 20.62 -4.27
CA LEU A 29 -12.81 19.79 -3.11
C LEU A 29 -14.01 19.01 -2.57
N ALA A 30 -15.19 19.62 -2.51
CA ALA A 30 -16.42 18.96 -2.07
C ALA A 30 -16.84 17.84 -3.04
N ALA A 31 -16.64 18.01 -4.35
CA ALA A 31 -16.94 16.97 -5.34
C ALA A 31 -16.06 15.71 -5.12
N VAL A 32 -14.77 15.91 -4.86
CA VAL A 32 -13.83 14.80 -4.57
C VAL A 32 -14.09 14.17 -3.21
N ALA A 33 -14.42 14.98 -2.18
CA ALA A 33 -14.77 14.46 -0.87
C ALA A 33 -16.00 13.52 -0.90
N ARG A 34 -16.98 13.82 -1.77
CA ARG A 34 -18.17 12.96 -1.96
C ARG A 34 -17.89 11.73 -2.82
N ASN A 35 -17.03 11.86 -3.81
CA ASN A 35 -16.65 10.76 -4.70
C ASN A 35 -15.17 10.88 -5.08
N PRO A 36 -14.26 10.21 -4.34
CA PRO A 36 -12.83 10.24 -4.62
C PRO A 36 -12.44 9.72 -6.02
N HIS A 37 -13.32 8.97 -6.68
CA HIS A 37 -13.10 8.41 -8.01
C HIS A 37 -13.67 9.28 -9.15
N ILE A 38 -14.25 10.44 -8.85
CA ILE A 38 -14.80 11.34 -9.88
C ILE A 38 -13.68 11.86 -10.81
N SER A 39 -13.91 11.81 -12.12
CA SER A 39 -12.92 12.32 -13.07
C SER A 39 -12.90 13.84 -13.10
N THR A 40 -11.72 14.42 -13.33
CA THR A 40 -11.56 15.88 -13.54
C THR A 40 -12.45 16.42 -14.68
N ARG A 41 -12.75 15.58 -15.69
CA ARG A 41 -13.67 15.92 -16.78
C ARG A 41 -15.13 16.03 -16.30
N GLN A 42 -15.59 15.08 -15.48
CA GLN A 42 -16.94 15.13 -14.90
C GLN A 42 -17.11 16.34 -13.97
N ILE A 43 -16.10 16.67 -13.16
CA ILE A 43 -16.12 17.91 -12.35
C ILE A 43 -16.24 19.14 -13.27
N SER A 44 -15.48 19.19 -14.36
CA SER A 44 -15.51 20.31 -15.33
C SER A 44 -16.86 20.45 -16.06
N GLN A 45 -17.61 19.37 -16.22
CA GLN A 45 -18.97 19.42 -16.79
C GLN A 45 -19.98 20.04 -15.81
N GLY A 46 -19.73 19.94 -14.50
CA GLY A 46 -20.61 20.45 -13.45
C GLY A 46 -20.27 21.85 -12.94
N LEU A 47 -19.14 22.44 -13.35
CA LEU A 47 -18.68 23.76 -12.91
C LEU A 47 -18.22 24.60 -14.11
N PRO A 48 -18.39 25.93 -14.09
CA PRO A 48 -17.97 26.83 -15.18
C PRO A 48 -16.45 27.10 -15.17
N ILE A 49 -15.64 26.06 -14.95
CA ILE A 49 -14.18 26.11 -14.97
C ILE A 49 -13.62 24.96 -15.81
N SER A 50 -12.51 25.21 -16.49
CA SER A 50 -11.89 24.18 -17.33
C SER A 50 -11.26 23.07 -16.49
N GLN A 51 -11.15 21.88 -17.08
CA GLN A 51 -10.43 20.74 -16.51
C GLN A 51 -8.99 21.10 -16.09
N THR A 52 -8.31 21.97 -16.84
CA THR A 52 -6.97 22.47 -16.48
C THR A 52 -6.98 23.30 -15.20
N SER A 53 -8.00 24.12 -14.96
CA SER A 53 -8.13 24.89 -13.71
C SER A 53 -8.41 23.98 -12.52
N ILE A 54 -9.20 22.92 -12.70
CA ILE A 54 -9.44 21.89 -11.68
C ILE A 54 -8.14 21.17 -11.32
N VAL A 55 -7.34 20.77 -12.32
CA VAL A 55 -6.01 20.16 -12.08
C VAL A 55 -5.09 21.11 -11.31
N ARG A 56 -5.09 22.41 -11.65
CA ARG A 56 -4.31 23.41 -10.89
C ARG A 56 -4.79 23.55 -9.44
N ILE A 57 -6.11 23.50 -9.21
CA ILE A 57 -6.67 23.48 -7.85
C ILE A 57 -6.13 22.26 -7.10
N PHE A 58 -6.22 21.06 -7.67
CA PHE A 58 -5.67 19.86 -7.02
C PHE A 58 -4.18 19.99 -6.71
N HIS A 59 -3.37 20.46 -7.65
CA HIS A 59 -1.94 20.70 -7.38
C HIS A 59 -1.71 21.72 -6.27
N SER A 60 -2.47 22.82 -6.24
CA SER A 60 -2.34 23.84 -5.17
C SER A 60 -2.78 23.34 -3.79
N GLN A 61 -3.74 22.41 -3.76
CA GLN A 61 -4.28 21.81 -2.54
C GLN A 61 -3.54 20.50 -2.18
N LYS A 62 -2.44 20.17 -2.88
CA LYS A 62 -1.66 18.95 -2.70
C LYS A 62 -2.49 17.65 -2.79
N PHE A 63 -3.53 17.66 -3.62
CA PHE A 63 -4.26 16.45 -3.95
C PHE A 63 -3.44 15.58 -4.90
N HIS A 64 -3.17 14.35 -4.48
CA HIS A 64 -2.44 13.36 -5.25
C HIS A 64 -3.42 12.28 -5.74
N PRO A 65 -3.66 12.16 -7.06
CA PRO A 65 -4.44 11.05 -7.59
C PRO A 65 -3.81 9.72 -7.20
N TYR A 66 -4.62 8.80 -6.68
CA TYR A 66 -4.19 7.44 -6.35
C TYR A 66 -5.15 6.43 -6.96
N HIS A 67 -4.66 5.22 -7.15
CA HIS A 67 -5.45 4.05 -7.51
C HIS A 67 -5.18 2.98 -6.46
N LEU A 68 -6.22 2.54 -5.75
CA LEU A 68 -6.10 1.43 -4.81
C LEU A 68 -5.95 0.14 -5.61
N SER A 69 -4.77 -0.48 -5.52
CA SER A 69 -4.52 -1.82 -6.03
C SER A 69 -4.31 -2.78 -4.86
N MET A 70 -5.10 -3.85 -4.85
CA MET A 70 -4.91 -4.95 -3.91
C MET A 70 -3.81 -5.87 -4.44
N HIS A 71 -2.64 -5.83 -3.79
CA HIS A 71 -1.54 -6.75 -4.08
C HIS A 71 -1.42 -7.89 -3.07
N GLN A 72 -2.20 -7.84 -1.99
CA GLN A 72 -2.24 -8.80 -0.88
C GLN A 72 -3.58 -9.56 -0.85
N GLU A 73 -4.20 -9.76 -2.02
CA GLU A 73 -5.46 -10.49 -2.10
C GLU A 73 -5.24 -11.96 -1.66
N LEU A 74 -6.06 -12.45 -0.75
CA LEU A 74 -5.99 -13.77 -0.12
C LEU A 74 -7.17 -14.63 -0.61
N HIS A 75 -7.03 -15.35 -1.71
CA HIS A 75 -8.09 -16.20 -2.24
C HIS A 75 -8.21 -17.51 -1.43
N GLY A 76 -9.40 -18.12 -1.40
CA GLY A 76 -9.64 -19.40 -0.70
C GLY A 76 -8.78 -20.57 -1.21
N ARG A 77 -8.33 -20.52 -2.48
CA ARG A 77 -7.38 -21.50 -3.03
C ARG A 77 -5.91 -21.23 -2.68
N ASP A 78 -5.59 -20.09 -2.07
CA ASP A 78 -4.23 -19.85 -1.59
C ASP A 78 -3.90 -20.74 -0.39
N PHE A 79 -4.87 -21.48 0.15
CA PHE A 79 -4.75 -22.40 1.28
C PHE A 79 -3.61 -23.42 1.12
N GLU A 80 -3.38 -23.93 -0.10
CA GLU A 80 -2.29 -24.88 -0.37
C GLU A 80 -0.89 -24.23 -0.24
N ASN A 81 -0.78 -22.93 -0.54
CA ASN A 81 0.47 -22.17 -0.44
C ASN A 81 0.77 -21.68 0.99
N ARG A 82 -0.14 -21.88 1.95
CA ARG A 82 -0.06 -21.33 3.32
C ARG A 82 0.62 -22.23 4.33
N VAL A 83 1.04 -23.43 3.95
CA VAL A 83 1.46 -24.45 4.92
C VAL A 83 2.97 -24.45 5.16
N ARG A 84 3.74 -23.70 4.38
CA ARG A 84 5.20 -23.72 4.48
C ARG A 84 5.71 -22.53 5.31
N PHE A 85 6.35 -22.85 6.43
CA PHE A 85 7.02 -21.89 7.31
C PHE A 85 8.49 -22.28 7.44
N PHE A 86 9.31 -21.27 7.69
CA PHE A 86 10.72 -21.48 8.02
C PHE A 86 10.97 -20.93 9.41
N ILE A 87 11.52 -21.78 10.28
CA ILE A 87 11.97 -21.34 11.60
C ILE A 87 13.25 -20.55 11.41
N LEU A 88 13.16 -19.24 11.61
CA LEU A 88 14.30 -18.35 11.48
C LEU A 88 15.35 -18.65 12.56
N PRO A 89 16.64 -18.42 12.27
CA PRO A 89 17.67 -18.47 13.29
C PRO A 89 17.41 -17.40 14.37
N GLU A 90 17.96 -17.62 15.57
CA GLU A 90 17.80 -16.73 16.73
C GLU A 90 18.17 -15.27 16.42
N THR A 91 19.19 -15.05 15.58
CA THR A 91 19.53 -13.74 15.05
C THR A 91 19.46 -13.72 13.53
N LEU A 92 18.47 -13.01 13.00
CA LEU A 92 18.37 -12.74 11.58
C LEU A 92 19.26 -11.54 11.21
N ASN A 93 20.11 -11.73 10.20
CA ASN A 93 20.91 -10.67 9.60
C ASN A 93 20.71 -10.69 8.07
N GLY A 94 21.27 -9.70 7.36
CA GLY A 94 21.07 -9.60 5.91
C GLY A 94 21.58 -10.81 5.11
N ALA A 95 22.62 -11.49 5.58
CA ALA A 95 23.17 -12.68 4.92
C ALA A 95 22.31 -13.92 5.16
N SER A 96 21.92 -14.18 6.42
CA SER A 96 21.02 -15.31 6.73
C SER A 96 19.62 -15.12 6.15
N TYR A 97 19.15 -13.88 6.04
CA TYR A 97 17.90 -13.59 5.33
C TYR A 97 18.04 -13.80 3.81
N LEU A 98 19.17 -13.44 3.20
CA LEU A 98 19.40 -13.72 1.78
C LEU A 98 19.45 -15.23 1.51
N GLU A 99 20.15 -15.99 2.36
CA GLU A 99 20.20 -17.45 2.25
C GLU A 99 18.80 -18.06 2.30
N LEU A 100 17.97 -17.65 3.27
CA LEU A 100 16.56 -18.04 3.33
C LEU A 100 15.82 -17.75 2.02
N LEU A 101 15.98 -16.54 1.47
CA LEU A 101 15.32 -16.16 0.22
C LEU A 101 15.85 -16.92 -0.99
N ALA A 102 17.12 -17.27 -1.03
CA ALA A 102 17.72 -17.97 -2.17
C ALA A 102 17.40 -19.47 -2.14
N GLU A 103 17.44 -20.08 -0.96
CA GLU A 103 17.35 -21.54 -0.80
C GLU A 103 15.92 -22.01 -0.55
N ASN A 104 15.09 -21.25 0.18
CA ASN A 104 13.75 -21.71 0.59
C ASN A 104 12.60 -21.06 -0.16
N LEU A 105 12.77 -19.82 -0.67
CA LEU A 105 11.72 -19.17 -1.44
C LEU A 105 11.32 -19.94 -2.72
N PRO A 106 12.25 -20.54 -3.49
CA PRO A 106 11.88 -21.32 -4.67
C PRO A 106 10.89 -22.43 -4.35
N ASP A 107 11.11 -23.15 -3.24
CA ASP A 107 10.23 -24.20 -2.74
C ASP A 107 8.83 -23.66 -2.44
N PHE A 108 8.71 -22.47 -1.84
CA PHE A 108 7.39 -21.85 -1.60
C PHE A 108 6.67 -21.46 -2.90
N LEU A 109 7.40 -21.28 -4.00
CA LEU A 109 6.84 -20.91 -5.29
C LEU A 109 6.50 -22.11 -6.18
N GLU A 110 6.91 -23.33 -5.82
CA GLU A 110 6.67 -24.54 -6.61
C GLU A 110 5.19 -24.75 -6.91
N GLU A 111 4.36 -24.60 -5.89
CA GLU A 111 2.91 -24.74 -5.92
C GLU A 111 2.20 -23.62 -6.69
N VAL A 112 2.88 -22.51 -6.98
CA VAL A 112 2.32 -21.43 -7.79
C VAL A 112 2.49 -21.75 -9.28
N PRO A 113 1.39 -21.80 -10.07
CA PRO A 113 1.46 -22.03 -11.51
C PRO A 113 2.43 -21.06 -12.19
N LEU A 114 3.29 -21.58 -13.09
CA LEU A 114 4.33 -20.78 -13.77
C LEU A 114 3.79 -19.51 -14.42
N ILE A 115 2.58 -19.56 -14.97
CA ILE A 115 1.91 -18.40 -15.60
C ILE A 115 1.59 -17.26 -14.62
N ASN A 116 1.51 -17.57 -13.32
CA ASN A 116 1.23 -16.60 -12.27
C ASN A 116 2.50 -16.12 -11.56
N ARG A 117 3.62 -16.86 -11.62
CA ARG A 117 4.88 -16.46 -10.95
C ARG A 117 5.39 -15.08 -11.37
N ASN A 118 5.24 -14.73 -12.64
CA ASN A 118 5.62 -13.40 -13.16
C ASN A 118 4.68 -12.27 -12.71
N LYS A 119 3.55 -12.58 -12.09
CA LYS A 119 2.58 -11.61 -11.56
C LYS A 119 2.73 -11.38 -10.06
N ILE A 120 3.49 -12.23 -9.38
CA ILE A 120 3.71 -12.13 -7.93
C ILE A 120 4.43 -10.80 -7.63
N VAL A 121 3.93 -10.11 -6.61
CA VAL A 121 4.64 -8.99 -5.99
C VAL A 121 5.11 -9.45 -4.62
N PHE A 122 6.42 -9.57 -4.43
CA PHE A 122 6.99 -9.93 -3.13
C PHE A 122 6.88 -8.76 -2.16
N GLN A 123 6.48 -8.98 -0.91
CA GLN A 123 6.40 -7.91 0.10
C GLN A 123 7.28 -8.25 1.31
N GLN A 124 8.05 -7.27 1.78
CA GLN A 124 8.74 -7.32 3.06
C GLN A 124 8.61 -5.99 3.81
N ASP A 125 8.74 -6.04 5.14
CA ASP A 125 8.67 -4.86 5.99
C ASP A 125 10.00 -4.08 6.04
N GLY A 126 10.09 -3.13 6.99
CA GLY A 126 11.25 -2.27 7.16
C GLY A 126 12.37 -2.81 8.05
N ALA A 127 12.39 -4.10 8.41
CA ALA A 127 13.41 -4.65 9.32
C ALA A 127 14.85 -4.48 8.78
N GLY A 128 15.83 -4.40 9.68
CA GLY A 128 17.24 -4.19 9.34
C GLY A 128 17.79 -5.17 8.29
N PRO A 129 17.63 -6.50 8.48
CA PRO A 129 18.06 -7.53 7.54
C PRO A 129 17.48 -7.34 6.13
N HIS A 130 16.20 -7.02 6.03
CA HIS A 130 15.46 -6.87 4.76
C HIS A 130 16.00 -5.72 3.89
N ASN A 131 16.64 -4.74 4.53
CA ASN A 131 17.19 -3.55 3.89
C ASN A 131 18.67 -3.69 3.50
N ALA A 132 19.31 -4.82 3.81
CA ALA A 132 20.70 -5.04 3.43
C ALA A 132 20.86 -4.99 1.91
N ARG A 133 21.95 -4.37 1.41
CA ARG A 133 22.18 -4.20 -0.03
C ARG A 133 22.20 -5.52 -0.80
N ILE A 134 22.69 -6.59 -0.18
CA ILE A 134 22.72 -7.93 -0.76
C ILE A 134 21.30 -8.48 -0.98
N VAL A 135 20.37 -8.22 -0.04
CA VAL A 135 18.97 -8.63 -0.12
C VAL A 135 18.24 -7.83 -1.19
N THR A 136 18.37 -6.49 -1.18
CA THR A 136 17.67 -5.65 -2.16
C THR A 136 18.18 -5.89 -3.58
N ASN A 137 19.47 -6.17 -3.77
CA ASN A 137 20.02 -6.58 -5.07
C ASN A 137 19.45 -7.91 -5.55
N PHE A 138 19.35 -8.91 -4.66
CA PHE A 138 18.72 -10.18 -4.98
C PHE A 138 17.25 -10.00 -5.39
N LEU A 139 16.46 -9.25 -4.62
CA LEU A 139 15.05 -8.99 -4.95
C LEU A 139 14.88 -8.22 -6.26
N ASN A 140 15.78 -7.29 -6.59
CA ASN A 140 15.78 -6.62 -7.89
C ASN A 140 16.02 -7.57 -9.07
N GLN A 141 16.80 -8.65 -8.86
CA GLN A 141 17.06 -9.66 -9.89
C GLN A 141 15.92 -10.67 -9.99
N GLN A 142 15.39 -11.16 -8.87
CA GLN A 142 14.35 -12.19 -8.85
C GLN A 142 12.95 -11.63 -9.12
N PHE A 143 12.67 -10.42 -8.65
CA PHE A 143 11.38 -9.74 -8.78
C PHE A 143 11.54 -8.35 -9.42
N PRO A 144 12.05 -8.26 -10.66
CA PRO A 144 12.34 -6.97 -11.30
C PRO A 144 11.07 -6.13 -11.40
N GLY A 145 11.06 -4.98 -10.71
CA GLY A 145 9.91 -4.07 -10.63
C GLY A 145 8.72 -4.60 -9.82
N ARG A 146 8.82 -5.77 -9.19
CA ARG A 146 7.71 -6.50 -8.56
C ARG A 146 8.01 -6.89 -7.11
N TRP A 147 8.61 -6.00 -6.34
CA TRP A 147 8.68 -6.18 -4.90
C TRP A 147 8.44 -4.89 -4.12
N MET A 148 7.82 -5.05 -2.96
CA MET A 148 7.40 -4.03 -2.01
C MET A 148 8.33 -4.04 -0.80
N GLY A 149 8.90 -2.89 -0.50
CA GLY A 149 9.73 -2.71 0.69
C GLY A 149 10.19 -1.28 0.83
N ARG A 150 10.88 -0.98 1.94
CA ARG A 150 11.35 0.39 2.23
C ARG A 150 12.18 0.99 1.10
N TYR A 151 13.05 0.18 0.48
CA TYR A 151 13.92 0.57 -0.63
C TYR A 151 13.60 -0.14 -1.95
N GLY A 152 12.40 -0.73 -2.04
CA GLY A 152 11.95 -1.44 -3.24
C GLY A 152 11.46 -0.51 -4.35
N PRO A 153 11.24 -1.05 -5.56
CA PRO A 153 10.61 -0.34 -6.66
C PRO A 153 9.18 0.09 -6.31
N ILE A 154 8.49 -0.71 -5.49
CA ILE A 154 7.20 -0.34 -4.86
C ILE A 154 7.49 -0.03 -3.40
N ARG A 155 7.18 1.19 -2.96
CA ARG A 155 7.50 1.66 -1.61
C ARG A 155 6.52 1.09 -0.60
N TRP A 156 7.04 0.40 0.43
CA TRP A 156 6.28 0.07 1.63
C TRP A 156 6.52 1.12 2.73
N PRO A 157 5.48 1.71 3.33
CA PRO A 157 5.64 2.71 4.38
C PRO A 157 6.26 2.14 5.65
N ALA A 158 7.01 2.97 6.36
CA ALA A 158 7.58 2.59 7.66
C ALA A 158 6.49 2.58 8.74
N ARG A 159 6.59 1.64 9.70
CA ARG A 159 5.66 1.53 10.84
C ARG A 159 4.20 1.40 10.42
N SER A 160 3.93 0.52 9.45
CA SER A 160 2.57 0.28 8.96
C SER A 160 2.09 -1.16 9.21
N PRO A 161 2.14 -1.67 10.46
CA PRO A 161 1.56 -2.98 10.78
C PRO A 161 0.05 -3.01 10.52
N ASP A 162 -0.63 -1.87 10.65
CA ASP A 162 -2.06 -1.72 10.35
C ASP A 162 -2.42 -1.94 8.88
N LEU A 163 -1.44 -2.02 7.99
CA LEU A 163 -1.63 -2.31 6.57
C LEU A 163 -1.10 -3.70 6.18
N ASN A 164 -0.60 -4.48 7.13
CA ASN A 164 -0.09 -5.82 6.90
C ASN A 164 -1.04 -6.86 7.53
N PRO A 165 -1.77 -7.67 6.74
CA PRO A 165 -2.66 -8.72 7.24
C PRO A 165 -1.97 -9.74 8.14
N LEU A 166 -0.66 -9.96 7.95
CA LEU A 166 0.09 -10.83 8.84
C LEU A 166 0.16 -10.24 10.27
N ASP A 167 0.35 -8.93 10.39
CA ASP A 167 0.52 -8.23 11.66
C ASP A 167 -0.81 -7.94 12.36
N PHE A 168 -1.79 -7.35 11.65
CA PHE A 168 -3.05 -6.95 12.29
C PHE A 168 -4.03 -8.13 12.49
N PHE A 169 -3.80 -9.27 11.84
CA PHE A 169 -4.70 -10.43 11.90
C PHE A 169 -3.96 -11.74 12.19
N LEU A 170 -3.15 -12.26 11.26
CA LEU A 170 -2.67 -13.65 11.30
C LEU A 170 -1.96 -14.00 12.61
N TRP A 171 -0.98 -13.20 13.02
CA TRP A 171 -0.22 -13.49 14.23
C TRP A 171 -1.05 -13.37 15.51
N GLY A 172 -2.05 -12.49 15.54
CA GLY A 172 -3.02 -12.41 16.62
C GLY A 172 -3.83 -13.70 16.73
N TYR A 173 -4.44 -14.11 15.61
CA TYR A 173 -5.23 -15.34 15.52
C TYR A 173 -4.42 -16.59 15.90
N CYS A 174 -3.22 -16.76 15.35
CA CYS A 174 -2.37 -17.91 15.68
C CYS A 174 -2.03 -17.95 17.18
N LYS A 175 -1.70 -16.80 17.79
CA LYS A 175 -1.44 -16.73 19.25
C LYS A 175 -2.66 -17.11 20.06
N GLU A 176 -3.86 -16.69 19.67
CA GLU A 176 -5.10 -17.07 20.36
C GLU A 176 -5.34 -18.58 20.31
N VAL A 177 -5.07 -19.22 19.18
CA VAL A 177 -5.22 -20.69 19.05
C VAL A 177 -4.13 -21.42 19.83
N ILE A 178 -2.86 -21.03 19.64
CA ILE A 178 -1.70 -21.67 20.27
C ILE A 178 -1.76 -21.55 21.79
N TYR A 179 -2.13 -20.39 22.34
CA TYR A 179 -2.08 -20.14 23.77
C TYR A 179 -3.34 -20.58 24.55
N ARG A 180 -4.35 -21.16 23.89
CA ARG A 180 -5.43 -21.89 24.59
C ARG A 180 -4.89 -23.03 25.44
N GLN A 181 -3.85 -23.69 24.95
CA GLN A 181 -3.06 -24.66 25.70
C GLN A 181 -1.60 -24.37 25.38
N LEU A 182 -0.83 -23.91 26.37
CA LEU A 182 0.58 -23.58 26.17
C LEU A 182 1.36 -24.80 25.61
N PRO A 183 2.11 -24.65 24.51
CA PRO A 183 3.00 -25.71 24.05
C PRO A 183 4.19 -25.86 24.99
N GLU A 184 4.61 -27.11 25.23
CA GLU A 184 5.75 -27.45 26.08
C GLU A 184 7.04 -27.65 25.27
N THR A 185 6.93 -27.90 23.96
CA THR A 185 8.07 -28.08 23.05
C THR A 185 7.96 -27.25 21.78
N ILE A 186 9.08 -27.12 21.04
CA ILE A 186 9.12 -26.43 19.75
C ILE A 186 8.29 -27.19 18.70
N GLU A 187 8.32 -28.52 18.75
CA GLU A 187 7.53 -29.39 17.87
C GLU A 187 6.03 -29.17 18.11
N GLU A 188 5.59 -29.13 19.37
CA GLU A 188 4.18 -28.87 19.70
C GLU A 188 3.77 -27.45 19.30
N LEU A 189 4.64 -26.46 19.47
CA LEU A 189 4.41 -25.10 18.98
C LEU A 189 4.25 -25.09 17.45
N ASN A 190 5.09 -25.82 16.72
CA ASN A 190 5.01 -25.92 15.27
C ASN A 190 3.70 -26.61 14.82
N ASP A 191 3.34 -27.73 15.43
CA ASP A 191 2.09 -28.45 15.14
C ASP A 191 0.86 -27.57 15.39
N LYS A 192 0.84 -26.82 16.50
CA LYS A 192 -0.23 -25.87 16.82
C LYS A 192 -0.27 -24.69 15.85
N LEU A 193 0.88 -24.20 15.39
CA LEU A 193 0.94 -23.15 14.37
C LEU A 193 0.36 -23.63 13.04
N HIS A 194 0.74 -24.82 12.58
CA HIS A 194 0.15 -25.43 11.39
C HIS A 194 -1.35 -25.63 11.54
N HIS A 195 -1.81 -26.18 12.67
CA HIS A 195 -3.24 -26.35 12.95
C HIS A 195 -3.99 -25.02 12.95
N ALA A 196 -3.45 -23.98 13.60
CA ALA A 196 -4.06 -22.66 13.62
C ALA A 196 -4.26 -22.13 12.20
N ILE A 197 -3.25 -22.21 11.35
CA ILE A 197 -3.32 -21.66 10.00
C ILE A 197 -4.26 -22.46 9.11
N LEU A 198 -4.24 -23.79 9.20
CA LEU A 198 -5.16 -24.68 8.49
C LEU A 198 -6.61 -24.54 8.98
N SER A 199 -6.84 -24.03 10.19
CA SER A 199 -8.19 -23.78 10.72
C SER A 199 -8.82 -22.48 10.22
N ILE A 200 -8.08 -21.64 9.49
CA ILE A 200 -8.62 -20.36 9.01
C ILE A 200 -9.60 -20.62 7.87
N GLU A 201 -10.87 -20.38 8.13
CA GLU A 201 -11.95 -20.52 7.15
C GLU A 201 -11.91 -19.42 6.07
N ASP A 202 -12.41 -19.74 4.87
CA ASP A 202 -12.48 -18.80 3.74
C ASP A 202 -13.22 -17.50 4.09
N GLU A 203 -14.31 -17.59 4.86
CA GLU A 203 -15.09 -16.42 5.31
C GLU A 203 -14.23 -15.45 6.15
N VAL A 204 -13.31 -15.97 6.95
CA VAL A 204 -12.41 -15.14 7.77
C VAL A 204 -11.42 -14.39 6.85
N LEU A 205 -10.97 -15.03 5.78
CA LEU A 205 -10.05 -14.44 4.82
C LEU A 205 -10.70 -13.33 4.01
N GLU A 206 -11.94 -13.55 3.55
CA GLU A 206 -12.75 -12.54 2.88
C GLU A 206 -12.92 -11.30 3.78
N LYS A 207 -13.29 -11.50 5.05
CA LYS A 207 -13.38 -10.41 6.04
C LYS A 207 -12.04 -9.70 6.27
N THR A 208 -10.92 -10.43 6.30
CA THR A 208 -9.59 -9.82 6.43
C THR A 208 -9.25 -8.95 5.23
N GLN A 209 -9.62 -9.35 4.01
CA GLN A 209 -9.44 -8.51 2.81
C GLN A 209 -10.30 -7.24 2.86
N GLU A 210 -11.57 -7.36 3.23
CA GLU A 210 -12.46 -6.21 3.42
C GLU A 210 -11.90 -5.24 4.46
N ASN A 211 -11.36 -5.77 5.56
CA ASN A 211 -10.71 -5.00 6.61
C ASN A 211 -9.46 -4.30 6.10
N LEU A 212 -8.61 -4.97 5.32
CA LEU A 212 -7.45 -4.34 4.67
C LEU A 212 -7.87 -3.17 3.78
N LEU A 213 -8.92 -3.34 2.95
CA LEU A 213 -9.47 -2.26 2.13
C LEU A 213 -9.96 -1.07 2.98
N ARG A 214 -10.66 -1.36 4.08
CA ARG A 214 -11.11 -0.32 5.03
C ARG A 214 -9.94 0.42 5.66
N ARG A 215 -8.90 -0.31 6.11
CA ARG A 215 -7.68 0.25 6.70
C ARG A 215 -6.91 1.14 5.73
N MET A 216 -6.77 0.72 4.47
CA MET A 216 -6.14 1.55 3.43
C MET A 216 -6.93 2.85 3.17
N ARG A 217 -8.26 2.78 3.10
CA ARG A 217 -9.11 3.98 2.94
C ARG A 217 -9.00 4.91 4.14
N ALA A 218 -8.96 4.37 5.35
CA ALA A 218 -8.79 5.14 6.58
C ALA A 218 -7.40 5.83 6.62
N CYS A 219 -6.35 5.11 6.25
CA CYS A 219 -4.98 5.64 6.11
C CYS A 219 -4.94 6.83 5.13
N ILE A 220 -5.58 6.70 3.97
CA ILE A 220 -5.67 7.78 2.99
C ILE A 220 -6.47 8.97 3.55
N THR A 221 -7.57 8.70 4.24
CA THR A 221 -8.41 9.75 4.85
C THR A 221 -7.63 10.55 5.89
N MET A 222 -6.70 9.90 6.59
CA MET A 222 -5.84 10.52 7.61
C MET A 222 -4.49 11.02 7.05
N ASP A 223 -4.31 11.07 5.73
CA ASP A 223 -3.05 11.49 5.06
C ASP A 223 -1.82 10.72 5.59
N GLY A 224 -1.97 9.42 5.83
CA GLY A 224 -0.93 8.55 6.39
C GLY A 224 -0.75 8.64 7.90
N GLY A 225 -1.58 9.42 8.61
CA GLY A 225 -1.62 9.48 10.08
C GLY A 225 -2.28 8.27 10.73
N HIS A 226 -2.37 8.28 12.06
CA HIS A 226 -3.05 7.24 12.83
C HIS A 226 -4.55 7.21 12.55
N PHE A 227 -5.10 6.01 12.35
CA PHE A 227 -6.47 5.82 11.90
C PHE A 227 -7.24 4.75 12.69
N GLU A 228 -6.72 4.23 13.81
CA GLU A 228 -7.42 3.17 14.57
C GLU A 228 -8.81 3.60 15.04
N HIS A 229 -9.01 4.90 15.30
CA HIS A 229 -10.30 5.48 15.67
C HIS A 229 -11.37 5.43 14.57
N LEU A 230 -11.00 5.07 13.33
CA LEU A 230 -11.90 4.94 12.17
C LEU A 230 -12.21 3.46 11.84
N LEU A 231 -11.58 2.52 12.53
CA LEU A 231 -11.67 1.06 12.27
C LEU A 231 -12.79 0.36 13.03
#